data_AF-A0A7S3ZVI1-F1
#
_entry.id   AF-A0A7S3ZVI1-F1
#
_cell.length_a   1.000
_cell.length_b   1.000
_cell.length_c   1.000
_cell.angle_alpha   90.00
_cell.angle_beta   90.00
_cell.angle_gamma   90.00
#
_symmetry.space_group_name_H-M   'P 1'
#
loop_
_entity.id
_entity.type
_entity.pdbx_description
1 polymer ?
#
loop_
_entity_poly.entity_id
_entity_poly.type
_entity_poly.pdbx_seq_one_letter_code
_entity_poly.pdbx_strand_id
1 'polypeptide(L)'
;MGREGSPTSVARDDMETATPSKDNDVNPLHIHVGDEDEVRLYWRKRQIRQKYCSLLCMLLFGFFIGFGTGAGIFIQKDWGSNDDDDSSPTTPDTILVADFIDGKPWEQTNDPVMGGQSTGAFTVSADGVGLLEGSVKIVKFLTKCSGGAQDGEQCADDATDDTDDATCPGGVCVRAPGFIKAEKAGTFPDISACSAFVISCKHYTGDPMGDYTGYRIGFGTQRAPEDLEPHRWSSGFKAPFQAGMVLTDVEIPFTAFSDDWDDATGEIIVSCADDQRVCPHASNLQDLQKLSIWGEGVEGNVHLEIHSIKAINCAGGAHTAATGSWSHAAATAASDESEDGGEPDDD
;
A
#
# COMPACT_ATOMS: atom_id res chain seq x y z
N MET A 1 -77.27 0.39 13.08
CA MET A 1 -78.31 -0.59 12.69
C MET A 1 -77.72 -1.43 11.57
N GLY A 2 -77.50 -2.72 11.82
CA GLY A 2 -76.71 -3.61 10.97
C GLY A 2 -77.50 -4.33 9.87
N ARG A 3 -76.73 -4.96 8.98
CA ARG A 3 -76.98 -6.24 8.26
C ARG A 3 -75.74 -6.48 7.37
N GLU A 4 -74.81 -7.35 7.77
CA GLU A 4 -74.76 -8.81 7.55
C GLU A 4 -74.63 -9.24 6.08
N GLY A 5 -73.59 -10.03 5.77
CA GLY A 5 -73.56 -10.87 4.57
C GLY A 5 -72.18 -11.13 3.92
N SER A 6 -71.35 -11.97 4.53
CA SER A 6 -70.37 -12.87 3.88
C SER A 6 -70.83 -14.31 4.28
N PRO A 7 -70.55 -15.45 3.60
CA PRO A 7 -69.25 -15.85 3.01
C PRO A 7 -69.28 -16.90 1.86
N THR A 8 -68.10 -17.48 1.57
CA THR A 8 -67.78 -18.81 0.94
C THR A 8 -67.79 -18.93 -0.59
N SER A 9 -66.94 -19.70 -1.29
CA SER A 9 -65.68 -20.44 -1.02
C SER A 9 -65.24 -21.23 -2.28
N VAL A 10 -63.94 -21.54 -2.42
CA VAL A 10 -63.32 -22.78 -2.99
C VAL A 10 -63.07 -22.92 -4.53
N ALA A 11 -61.76 -23.04 -4.84
CA ALA A 11 -60.98 -23.93 -5.75
C ALA A 11 -61.31 -24.04 -7.25
N ARG A 12 -60.34 -23.74 -8.14
CA ARG A 12 -59.38 -24.63 -8.87
C ARG A 12 -60.05 -25.58 -9.89
N ASP A 13 -59.75 -25.42 -11.18
CA ASP A 13 -58.81 -26.29 -11.93
C ASP A 13 -58.75 -25.93 -13.43
N ASP A 14 -57.51 -26.00 -13.95
CA ASP A 14 -57.06 -26.44 -15.28
C ASP A 14 -57.65 -25.85 -16.58
N MET A 15 -56.78 -25.18 -17.35
CA MET A 15 -56.86 -25.23 -18.82
C MET A 15 -55.47 -25.13 -19.48
N GLU A 16 -55.01 -26.31 -19.91
CA GLU A 16 -54.20 -26.63 -21.09
C GLU A 16 -53.57 -25.47 -21.89
N THR A 17 -52.24 -25.43 -21.89
CA THR A 17 -51.44 -24.70 -22.87
C THR A 17 -51.28 -25.53 -24.15
N ALA A 18 -51.96 -25.11 -25.21
CA ALA A 18 -51.72 -25.57 -26.57
C ALA A 18 -50.49 -24.86 -27.18
N THR A 19 -49.63 -25.63 -27.84
CA THR A 19 -48.56 -25.13 -28.72
C THR A 19 -49.12 -24.77 -30.10
N PRO A 20 -48.44 -23.86 -30.84
CA PRO A 20 -47.88 -24.32 -32.11
C PRO A 20 -46.49 -23.75 -32.47
N SER A 21 -45.61 -24.67 -32.88
CA SER A 21 -44.70 -24.69 -34.04
C SER A 21 -43.93 -23.43 -34.50
N LYS A 22 -42.59 -23.54 -34.39
CA LYS A 22 -41.51 -23.32 -35.39
C LYS A 22 -41.59 -22.13 -36.35
N ASP A 23 -40.64 -21.22 -36.21
CA ASP A 23 -39.45 -21.09 -37.08
C ASP A 23 -38.83 -19.70 -36.85
N ASN A 24 -37.57 -19.65 -36.40
CA ASN A 24 -36.63 -18.55 -36.64
C ASN A 24 -35.24 -18.99 -36.14
N ASP A 25 -34.51 -19.61 -37.06
CA ASP A 25 -33.06 -19.81 -37.01
C ASP A 25 -32.35 -18.47 -36.81
N VAL A 26 -31.70 -18.30 -35.65
CA VAL A 26 -30.44 -17.55 -35.56
C VAL A 26 -29.51 -18.29 -34.59
N ASN A 27 -28.52 -18.95 -35.18
CA ASN A 27 -27.47 -19.75 -34.58
C ASN A 27 -26.66 -18.96 -33.51
N PRO A 28 -26.59 -19.39 -32.25
CA PRO A 28 -25.57 -18.89 -31.33
C PRO A 28 -24.24 -19.55 -31.68
N LEU A 29 -23.24 -18.72 -32.01
CA LEU A 29 -21.85 -19.12 -32.23
C LEU A 29 -21.37 -20.02 -31.08
N HIS A 30 -21.19 -21.30 -31.40
CA HIS A 30 -20.31 -22.20 -30.67
C HIS A 30 -18.91 -21.58 -30.63
N ILE A 31 -18.53 -21.00 -29.49
CA ILE A 31 -17.12 -20.72 -29.21
C ILE A 31 -16.51 -22.07 -28.84
N HIS A 32 -15.76 -22.63 -29.79
CA HIS A 32 -14.87 -23.75 -29.53
C HIS A 32 -13.92 -23.36 -28.40
N VAL A 33 -14.05 -24.03 -27.26
CA VAL A 33 -13.00 -24.07 -26.23
C VAL A 33 -11.74 -24.57 -26.93
N GLY A 34 -10.72 -23.72 -26.97
CA GLY A 34 -9.42 -24.06 -27.55
C GLY A 34 -8.90 -25.35 -26.92
N ASP A 35 -8.59 -26.31 -27.78
CA ASP A 35 -8.06 -27.63 -27.47
C ASP A 35 -6.90 -27.51 -26.45
N GLU A 36 -6.84 -28.37 -25.43
CA GLU A 36 -5.77 -28.36 -24.41
C GLU A 36 -4.35 -28.42 -25.03
N ASP A 37 -4.28 -28.87 -26.28
CA ASP A 37 -3.08 -28.93 -27.09
C ASP A 37 -2.55 -27.55 -27.53
N GLU A 38 -3.38 -26.50 -27.68
CA GLU A 38 -2.91 -25.14 -28.00
C GLU A 38 -2.18 -24.47 -26.82
N VAL A 39 -2.69 -24.67 -25.61
CA VAL A 39 -2.05 -24.18 -24.38
C VAL A 39 -0.70 -24.89 -24.17
N ARG A 40 -0.65 -26.21 -24.40
CA ARG A 40 0.61 -26.97 -24.37
C ARG A 40 1.58 -26.52 -25.48
N LEU A 41 1.09 -26.18 -26.67
CA LEU A 41 1.91 -25.62 -27.75
C LEU A 41 2.48 -24.25 -27.37
N TYR A 42 1.70 -23.41 -26.68
CA TYR A 42 2.13 -22.11 -26.19
C TYR A 42 3.28 -22.23 -25.17
N TRP A 43 3.15 -23.12 -24.17
CA TRP A 43 4.22 -23.37 -23.20
C TRP A 43 5.48 -23.99 -23.83
N ARG A 44 5.33 -24.90 -24.81
CA ARG A 44 6.47 -25.45 -25.57
C ARG A 44 7.18 -24.38 -26.42
N LYS A 45 6.44 -23.50 -27.10
CA LYS A 45 7.03 -22.40 -27.90
C LYS A 45 7.75 -21.37 -27.03
N ARG A 46 7.27 -21.11 -25.80
CA ARG A 46 7.93 -20.23 -24.81
C ARG A 46 9.25 -20.82 -24.29
N GLN A 47 9.29 -22.12 -23.96
CA GLN A 47 10.52 -22.79 -23.54
C GLN A 47 11.56 -22.86 -24.67
N ILE A 48 11.13 -22.98 -25.92
CA ILE A 48 12.02 -22.99 -27.10
C ILE A 48 12.64 -21.59 -27.33
N ARG A 49 11.86 -20.49 -27.29
CA ARG A 49 12.41 -19.12 -27.44
C ARG A 49 13.44 -18.78 -26.36
N GLN A 50 13.25 -19.25 -25.13
CA GLN A 50 14.18 -19.01 -24.02
C GLN A 50 15.53 -19.74 -24.22
N LYS A 51 15.52 -20.96 -24.77
CA LYS A 51 16.75 -21.72 -25.07
C LYS A 51 17.56 -21.15 -26.24
N TYR A 52 16.91 -20.64 -27.29
CA TYR A 52 17.61 -20.05 -28.44
C TYR A 52 18.18 -18.65 -28.15
N CYS A 53 17.56 -17.87 -27.25
CA CYS A 53 18.10 -16.58 -26.81
C CYS A 53 19.40 -16.75 -26.00
N SER A 54 19.48 -17.81 -25.18
CA SER A 54 20.68 -18.14 -24.39
C SER A 54 21.84 -18.64 -25.27
N LEU A 55 21.56 -19.46 -26.29
CA LEU A 55 22.59 -19.95 -27.22
C LEU A 55 23.16 -18.84 -28.12
N LEU A 56 22.31 -17.91 -28.57
CA LEU A 56 22.73 -16.78 -29.39
C LEU A 56 23.60 -15.78 -28.61
N CYS A 57 23.34 -15.62 -27.31
CA CYS A 57 24.16 -14.79 -26.42
C CYS A 57 25.55 -15.41 -26.20
N MET A 58 25.65 -16.73 -26.03
CA MET A 58 26.95 -17.40 -25.86
C MET A 58 27.83 -17.39 -27.12
N LEU A 59 27.22 -17.40 -28.32
CA LEU A 59 27.97 -17.32 -29.58
C LEU A 59 28.48 -15.90 -29.89
N LEU A 60 27.85 -14.85 -29.36
CA LEU A 60 28.27 -13.46 -29.56
C LEU A 60 29.39 -13.00 -28.59
N PHE A 61 29.47 -13.60 -27.39
CA PHE A 61 30.55 -13.30 -26.44
C PHE A 61 31.84 -14.12 -26.66
N GLY A 62 31.79 -15.21 -27.44
CA GLY A 62 32.95 -16.06 -27.72
C GLY A 62 33.94 -15.53 -28.76
N PHE A 63 33.69 -14.37 -29.38
CA PHE A 63 34.49 -13.90 -30.53
C PHE A 63 35.55 -12.82 -30.20
N PHE A 64 35.72 -12.41 -28.93
CA PHE A 64 36.63 -11.32 -28.55
C PHE A 64 37.82 -11.71 -27.66
N ILE A 65 38.14 -12.99 -27.50
CA ILE A 65 39.35 -13.42 -26.79
C ILE A 65 40.24 -14.22 -27.74
N GLY A 66 41.02 -13.51 -28.56
CA GLY A 66 42.02 -14.11 -29.42
C GLY A 66 42.96 -13.08 -30.04
N PHE A 67 44.25 -13.22 -29.68
CA PHE A 67 45.46 -12.58 -30.23
C PHE A 67 45.94 -11.27 -29.62
N GLY A 68 47.11 -11.35 -28.96
CA GLY A 68 47.90 -10.19 -28.56
C GLY A 68 49.07 -10.50 -27.63
N THR A 69 49.94 -11.45 -27.98
CA THR A 69 51.26 -11.61 -27.34
C THR A 69 52.16 -10.43 -27.73
N GLY A 70 52.72 -9.71 -26.75
CA GLY A 70 53.73 -8.67 -27.00
C GLY A 70 54.39 -8.18 -25.72
N ALA A 71 55.58 -8.70 -25.43
CA ALA A 71 56.45 -8.21 -24.37
C ALA A 71 56.94 -6.79 -24.66
N GLY A 72 56.89 -5.91 -23.66
CA GLY A 72 57.43 -4.56 -23.73
C GLY A 72 57.70 -4.03 -22.32
N ILE A 73 58.94 -4.19 -21.86
CA ILE A 73 59.47 -3.55 -20.65
C ILE A 73 59.67 -2.07 -20.96
N PHE A 74 59.00 -1.19 -20.21
CA PHE A 74 59.37 0.23 -20.08
C PHE A 74 59.36 0.62 -18.60
N ILE A 75 60.51 1.12 -18.15
CA ILE A 75 60.79 1.66 -16.81
C ILE A 75 60.57 3.19 -16.84
N GLN A 76 60.10 3.72 -15.70
CA GLN A 76 59.99 5.14 -15.28
C GLN A 76 58.88 5.95 -15.98
N LYS A 77 58.06 6.69 -15.24
CA LYS A 77 58.49 7.73 -14.29
C LYS A 77 57.38 8.04 -13.28
N ASP A 78 57.76 7.91 -12.03
CA ASP A 78 57.15 8.50 -10.83
C ASP A 78 56.83 9.98 -11.07
N TRP A 79 55.57 10.38 -10.86
CA TRP A 79 55.10 11.74 -10.54
C TRP A 79 53.94 11.59 -9.55
N GLY A 80 54.27 11.72 -8.26
CA GLY A 80 53.29 11.89 -7.21
C GLY A 80 52.43 13.12 -7.45
N SER A 81 51.12 12.91 -7.48
CA SER A 81 50.14 13.92 -7.10
C SER A 81 49.48 13.34 -5.85
N ASN A 82 49.79 13.97 -4.71
CA ASN A 82 49.02 13.81 -3.49
C ASN A 82 47.67 14.47 -3.76
N ASP A 83 46.73 13.70 -4.30
CA ASP A 83 45.32 14.03 -4.15
C ASP A 83 44.85 13.27 -2.93
N ASP A 84 44.41 14.02 -1.93
CA ASP A 84 43.92 13.53 -0.66
C ASP A 84 42.81 12.51 -0.89
N ASP A 85 43.11 11.22 -0.67
CA ASP A 85 42.12 10.15 -0.53
C ASP A 85 41.30 10.45 0.74
N ASP A 86 40.31 11.33 0.59
CA ASP A 86 39.18 11.44 1.51
C ASP A 86 38.37 10.14 1.42
N SER A 87 38.90 9.12 2.10
CA SER A 87 38.33 7.78 2.26
C SER A 87 37.19 7.77 3.27
N SER A 88 36.40 8.84 3.30
CA SER A 88 35.07 8.82 3.89
C SER A 88 34.20 7.85 3.07
N PRO A 89 33.57 6.84 3.69
CA PRO A 89 32.64 5.97 2.96
C PRO A 89 31.49 6.82 2.44
N THR A 90 31.43 7.01 1.12
CA THR A 90 30.29 7.66 0.47
C THR A 90 29.09 6.74 0.61
N THR A 91 28.08 7.17 1.36
CA THR A 91 26.80 6.44 1.47
C THR A 91 26.24 6.26 0.07
N PRO A 92 25.92 5.01 -0.37
CA PRO A 92 25.34 4.80 -1.68
C PRO A 92 23.99 5.51 -1.74
N ASP A 93 23.67 6.12 -2.87
CA ASP A 93 22.41 6.87 -3.03
C ASP A 93 21.15 5.99 -2.92
N THR A 94 21.32 4.68 -3.12
CA THR A 94 20.26 3.69 -2.98
C THR A 94 20.73 2.52 -2.12
N ILE A 95 19.92 2.12 -1.15
CA ILE A 95 20.17 1.01 -0.24
C ILE A 95 19.09 -0.06 -0.45
N LEU A 96 19.50 -1.31 -0.64
CA LEU A 96 18.57 -2.43 -0.70
C LEU A 96 18.07 -2.78 0.70
N VAL A 97 16.76 -2.71 0.91
CA VAL A 97 16.12 -3.02 2.21
C VAL A 97 15.62 -4.47 2.22
N ALA A 98 15.01 -4.91 1.13
CA ALA A 98 14.61 -6.30 0.93
C ALA A 98 14.61 -6.69 -0.55
N ASP A 99 15.33 -7.76 -0.90
CA ASP A 99 15.07 -8.61 -2.06
C ASP A 99 14.71 -10.01 -1.54
N PHE A 100 13.70 -10.65 -2.10
CA PHE A 100 13.15 -11.90 -1.54
C PHE A 100 14.05 -13.11 -1.83
N ILE A 101 15.35 -12.89 -2.00
CA ILE A 101 16.37 -13.88 -2.37
C ILE A 101 17.15 -14.35 -1.13
N ASP A 102 17.13 -13.58 -0.04
CA ASP A 102 17.89 -13.88 1.18
C ASP A 102 17.40 -15.13 1.95
N GLY A 103 16.28 -15.70 1.54
CA GLY A 103 15.70 -16.91 2.12
C GLY A 103 15.17 -16.73 3.54
N LYS A 104 15.13 -15.50 4.06
CA LYS A 104 14.55 -15.25 5.39
C LYS A 104 13.03 -15.34 5.30
N PRO A 105 12.40 -16.03 6.27
CA PRO A 105 10.95 -16.25 6.23
C PRO A 105 10.22 -14.92 6.41
N TRP A 106 9.14 -14.77 5.66
CA TRP A 106 8.09 -13.79 5.90
C TRP A 106 6.95 -14.50 6.64
N GLU A 107 6.48 -13.91 7.72
CA GLU A 107 5.36 -14.39 8.50
C GLU A 107 4.05 -13.85 7.92
N GLN A 108 3.12 -14.76 7.67
CA GLN A 108 1.82 -14.47 7.10
C GLN A 108 0.80 -14.33 8.25
N THR A 109 -0.05 -13.30 8.20
CA THR A 109 -1.13 -13.09 9.17
C THR A 109 -2.45 -12.78 8.45
N ASN A 110 -3.49 -13.55 8.79
CA ASN A 110 -4.86 -13.42 8.28
C ASN A 110 -5.79 -12.96 9.39
N ASP A 111 -5.91 -11.64 9.55
CA ASP A 111 -6.97 -10.99 10.31
C ASP A 111 -7.46 -11.68 11.62
N PRO A 112 -6.57 -12.05 12.57
CA PRO A 112 -7.00 -12.81 13.75
C PRO A 112 -7.85 -11.97 14.70
N VAL A 113 -7.67 -10.64 14.69
CA VAL A 113 -8.32 -9.71 15.62
C VAL A 113 -9.64 -9.15 15.08
N MET A 114 -9.87 -9.17 13.76
CA MET A 114 -11.12 -8.70 13.14
C MET A 114 -12.00 -9.87 12.65
N GLY A 115 -11.87 -11.04 13.28
CA GLY A 115 -12.79 -12.15 13.06
C GLY A 115 -12.43 -13.11 11.93
N GLY A 116 -11.21 -13.02 11.40
CA GLY A 116 -10.62 -14.04 10.52
C GLY A 116 -11.37 -14.27 9.21
N GLN A 117 -12.11 -13.27 8.74
CA GLN A 117 -12.85 -13.40 7.47
C GLN A 117 -11.93 -13.25 6.26
N SER A 118 -10.87 -12.47 6.40
CA SER A 118 -9.85 -12.29 5.36
C SER A 118 -8.88 -13.47 5.34
N THR A 119 -8.52 -13.93 4.14
CA THR A 119 -7.64 -15.08 3.95
C THR A 119 -6.63 -14.80 2.85
N GLY A 120 -5.38 -15.14 3.10
CA GLY A 120 -4.30 -14.91 2.15
C GLY A 120 -3.06 -15.73 2.46
N ALA A 121 -2.10 -15.62 1.56
CA ALA A 121 -0.81 -16.27 1.62
C ALA A 121 0.29 -15.28 1.19
N PHE A 122 1.48 -15.44 1.76
CA PHE A 122 2.68 -14.82 1.23
C PHE A 122 3.64 -15.90 0.78
N THR A 123 4.06 -15.84 -0.47
CA THR A 123 5.00 -16.80 -1.06
C THR A 123 6.14 -16.09 -1.74
N VAL A 124 7.28 -16.76 -1.86
CA VAL A 124 8.44 -16.25 -2.58
C VAL A 124 8.73 -17.21 -3.73
N SER A 125 8.69 -16.69 -4.96
CA SER A 125 9.00 -17.46 -6.15
C SER A 125 10.50 -17.78 -6.26
N ALA A 126 10.85 -18.78 -7.09
CA ALA A 126 12.24 -19.13 -7.35
C ALA A 126 13.07 -17.99 -7.96
N ASP A 127 12.41 -17.03 -8.62
CA ASP A 127 13.04 -15.87 -9.23
C ASP A 127 13.19 -14.69 -8.24
N GLY A 128 12.88 -14.88 -6.95
CA GLY A 128 13.05 -13.86 -5.91
C GLY A 128 11.94 -12.80 -5.87
N VAL A 129 10.75 -13.12 -6.39
CA VAL A 129 9.57 -12.24 -6.31
C VAL A 129 8.68 -12.68 -5.15
N GLY A 130 8.38 -11.75 -4.24
CA GLY A 130 7.40 -11.94 -3.18
C GLY A 130 5.98 -11.75 -3.72
N LEU A 131 5.07 -12.67 -3.42
CA LEU A 131 3.67 -12.67 -3.83
C LEU A 131 2.77 -12.65 -2.60
N LEU A 132 2.06 -11.54 -2.40
CA LEU A 132 0.94 -11.44 -1.47
C LEU A 132 -0.35 -11.69 -2.24
N GLU A 133 -1.03 -12.80 -1.98
CA GLU A 133 -2.26 -13.20 -2.65
C GLU A 133 -3.35 -13.55 -1.63
N GLY A 134 -4.59 -13.16 -1.88
CA GLY A 134 -5.71 -13.52 -1.00
C GLY A 134 -6.98 -12.73 -1.25
N SER A 135 -7.80 -12.62 -0.22
CA SER A 135 -8.99 -11.79 -0.21
C SER A 135 -9.15 -11.11 1.14
N VAL A 136 -9.38 -9.80 1.08
CA VAL A 136 -9.83 -9.00 2.20
C VAL A 136 -11.35 -9.00 2.19
N LYS A 137 -11.97 -9.27 3.34
CA LYS A 137 -13.42 -9.38 3.50
C LYS A 137 -13.94 -8.39 4.52
N ILE A 138 -15.20 -7.99 4.34
CA ILE A 138 -15.91 -7.17 5.32
C ILE A 138 -16.06 -7.91 6.65
N VAL A 139 -15.68 -7.24 7.74
CA VAL A 139 -15.78 -7.74 9.10
C VAL A 139 -17.18 -7.46 9.63
N LYS A 140 -17.90 -8.51 10.05
CA LYS A 140 -19.34 -8.41 10.34
C LYS A 140 -19.69 -7.61 11.59
N PHE A 141 -18.78 -7.51 12.55
CA PHE A 141 -19.02 -6.91 13.88
C PHE A 141 -18.30 -5.57 14.07
N LEU A 142 -17.60 -5.08 13.06
CA LEU A 142 -16.84 -3.85 13.14
C LEU A 142 -17.42 -2.85 12.16
N THR A 143 -18.13 -1.87 12.69
CA THR A 143 -18.84 -0.84 11.92
C THR A 143 -18.21 0.52 12.21
N LYS A 144 -17.86 1.26 11.16
CA LYS A 144 -17.27 2.60 11.22
C LYS A 144 -18.11 3.58 10.42
N CYS A 145 -18.13 4.83 10.84
CA CYS A 145 -18.77 5.90 10.10
C CYS A 145 -17.98 6.19 8.81
N SER A 146 -18.68 6.40 7.70
CA SER A 146 -18.07 6.79 6.43
C SER A 146 -18.75 8.00 5.78
N GLY A 147 -17.96 8.95 5.30
CA GLY A 147 -18.43 10.07 4.47
C GLY A 147 -19.08 11.24 5.22
N GLY A 148 -18.89 11.31 6.54
CA GLY A 148 -19.42 12.36 7.41
C GLY A 148 -18.33 13.10 8.20
N ALA A 149 -18.74 13.96 9.13
CA ALA A 149 -17.81 14.68 10.01
C ALA A 149 -17.05 13.77 11.00
N GLN A 150 -17.55 12.55 11.19
CA GLN A 150 -17.02 11.53 12.11
C GLN A 150 -16.48 10.32 11.32
N ASP A 151 -15.99 10.53 10.10
CA ASP A 151 -15.40 9.47 9.26
C ASP A 151 -14.33 8.67 10.04
N GLY A 152 -14.44 7.34 10.02
CA GLY A 152 -13.56 6.44 10.78
C GLY A 152 -13.94 6.24 12.26
N GLU A 153 -14.87 7.01 12.83
CA GLU A 153 -15.35 6.80 14.21
C GLU A 153 -16.24 5.54 14.32
N GLN A 154 -16.29 4.97 15.52
CA GLN A 154 -17.04 3.74 15.79
C GLN A 154 -18.56 4.01 15.80
N CYS A 155 -19.29 3.32 14.94
CA CYS A 155 -20.76 3.32 14.97
C CYS A 155 -21.31 2.44 16.10
N ALA A 156 -22.60 2.65 16.43
CA ALA A 156 -23.34 1.75 17.31
C ALA A 156 -23.31 0.31 16.77
N ASP A 157 -23.27 -0.67 17.69
CA ASP A 157 -23.11 -2.10 17.36
C ASP A 157 -24.33 -2.72 16.65
N ASP A 158 -25.47 -2.05 16.68
CA ASP A 158 -26.70 -2.41 15.98
C ASP A 158 -26.97 -1.59 14.70
N ALA A 159 -26.06 -0.69 14.30
CA ALA A 159 -26.23 0.13 13.11
C ALA A 159 -26.26 -0.73 11.83
N THR A 160 -27.47 -1.04 11.36
CA THR A 160 -27.72 -1.76 10.12
C THR A 160 -27.86 -0.77 8.97
N ASP A 161 -26.78 -0.24 8.39
CA ASP A 161 -26.78 0.54 7.14
C ASP A 161 -27.74 1.77 7.08
N ASP A 162 -28.42 2.10 8.19
CA ASP A 162 -29.52 3.04 8.21
C ASP A 162 -29.06 4.40 8.74
N THR A 163 -29.49 5.43 8.01
CA THR A 163 -29.05 6.84 8.01
C THR A 163 -29.35 7.63 9.29
N ASP A 164 -29.55 6.98 10.44
CA ASP A 164 -29.97 7.61 11.70
C ASP A 164 -29.07 7.32 12.91
N ASP A 165 -27.84 6.83 12.69
CA ASP A 165 -26.86 6.76 13.77
C ASP A 165 -26.42 8.18 14.19
N ALA A 166 -26.73 8.55 15.44
CA ALA A 166 -26.31 9.80 16.04
C ALA A 166 -24.78 9.94 16.17
N THR A 167 -24.04 8.82 16.07
CA THR A 167 -22.57 8.76 16.06
C THR A 167 -21.97 8.94 14.65
N CYS A 168 -22.78 8.96 13.59
CA CYS A 168 -22.35 9.25 12.23
C CYS A 168 -23.20 10.34 11.54
N PRO A 169 -23.28 11.57 12.06
CA PRO A 169 -24.04 12.66 11.47
C PRO A 169 -23.55 13.00 10.06
N GLY A 170 -24.44 12.85 9.09
CA GLY A 170 -24.14 13.14 7.69
C GLY A 170 -23.26 12.09 6.99
N GLY A 171 -22.92 11.00 7.65
CA GLY A 171 -22.25 9.84 7.06
C GLY A 171 -23.15 8.60 7.05
N VAL A 172 -22.55 7.46 6.71
CA VAL A 172 -23.19 6.14 6.74
C VAL A 172 -22.32 5.17 7.53
N CYS A 173 -22.95 4.38 8.40
CA CYS A 173 -22.27 3.32 9.13
C CYS A 173 -22.01 2.12 8.23
N VAL A 174 -20.73 1.93 7.87
CA VAL A 174 -20.28 0.84 7.01
C VAL A 174 -19.44 -0.14 7.80
N ARG A 175 -19.49 -1.41 7.43
CA ARG A 175 -18.61 -2.40 8.03
C ARG A 175 -17.18 -2.24 7.53
N ALA A 176 -16.22 -2.30 8.44
CA ALA A 176 -14.80 -2.17 8.11
C ALA A 176 -14.28 -3.44 7.40
N PRO A 177 -13.46 -3.29 6.35
CA PRO A 177 -12.72 -4.42 5.77
C PRO A 177 -11.64 -4.95 6.72
N GLY A 178 -11.34 -6.24 6.65
CA GLY A 178 -10.23 -6.84 7.40
C GLY A 178 -8.86 -6.60 6.74
N PHE A 179 -7.91 -7.49 7.01
CA PHE A 179 -6.58 -7.41 6.38
C PHE A 179 -5.93 -8.77 6.10
N ILE A 180 -4.99 -8.78 5.16
CA ILE A 180 -3.97 -9.82 5.03
C ILE A 180 -2.59 -9.15 5.09
N LYS A 181 -1.66 -9.77 5.81
CA LYS A 181 -0.33 -9.21 6.06
C LYS A 181 0.77 -10.22 5.81
N ALA A 182 1.87 -9.72 5.25
CA ALA A 182 3.18 -10.36 5.28
C ALA A 182 4.14 -9.50 6.09
N GLU A 183 4.87 -10.08 7.03
CA GLU A 183 5.80 -9.36 7.91
C GLU A 183 7.16 -10.08 7.95
N LYS A 184 8.24 -9.32 7.96
CA LYS A 184 9.60 -9.80 8.19
C LYS A 184 10.18 -9.04 9.37
N ALA A 185 10.47 -9.77 10.45
CA ALA A 185 11.20 -9.24 11.59
C ALA A 185 12.70 -9.54 11.45
N GLY A 186 13.54 -8.64 11.94
CA GLY A 186 15.00 -8.81 11.95
C GLY A 186 15.74 -7.48 11.88
N THR A 187 17.03 -7.56 11.63
CA THR A 187 17.88 -6.39 11.41
C THR A 187 17.82 -5.94 9.96
N PHE A 188 17.63 -4.64 9.76
CA PHE A 188 17.62 -3.98 8.46
C PHE A 188 18.84 -3.05 8.33
N PRO A 189 19.26 -2.68 7.10
CA PRO A 189 20.31 -1.70 6.92
C PRO A 189 19.89 -0.33 7.46
N ASP A 190 20.88 0.47 7.87
CA ASP A 190 20.67 1.87 8.24
C ASP A 190 20.27 2.68 7.00
N ILE A 191 19.04 3.20 7.03
CA ILE A 191 18.48 4.07 6.00
C ILE A 191 18.14 5.46 6.55
N SER A 192 18.73 5.84 7.69
CA SER A 192 18.47 7.13 8.36
C SER A 192 18.91 8.36 7.58
N ALA A 193 19.77 8.17 6.57
CA ALA A 193 20.17 9.22 5.63
C ALA A 193 19.27 9.30 4.38
N CYS A 194 18.36 8.34 4.18
CA CYS A 194 17.48 8.26 3.01
C CYS A 194 16.19 9.07 3.21
N SER A 195 15.44 9.29 2.12
CA SER A 195 14.25 10.13 2.14
C SER A 195 12.94 9.38 1.90
N ALA A 196 13.01 8.20 1.29
CA ALA A 196 11.86 7.47 0.79
C ALA A 196 12.17 5.99 0.63
N PHE A 197 11.12 5.17 0.71
CA PHE A 197 11.15 3.84 0.11
C PHE A 197 10.85 3.92 -1.38
N VAL A 198 11.39 2.96 -2.14
CA VAL A 198 10.92 2.59 -3.46
C VAL A 198 10.54 1.12 -3.45
N ILE A 199 9.29 0.84 -3.78
CA ILE A 199 8.78 -0.53 -3.95
C ILE A 199 8.66 -0.81 -5.45
N SER A 200 9.47 -1.74 -5.95
CA SER A 200 9.33 -2.23 -7.32
C SER A 200 8.28 -3.33 -7.32
N CYS A 201 7.07 -3.02 -7.78
CA CYS A 201 5.93 -3.93 -7.70
C CYS A 201 4.96 -3.79 -8.87
N LYS A 202 4.08 -4.78 -8.99
CA LYS A 202 2.87 -4.74 -9.80
C LYS A 202 1.76 -5.51 -9.11
N HIS A 203 0.53 -5.09 -9.32
CA HIS A 203 -0.63 -5.90 -8.97
C HIS A 203 -1.22 -6.55 -10.22
N TYR A 204 -1.90 -7.68 -10.06
CA TYR A 204 -2.70 -8.22 -11.16
C TYR A 204 -4.14 -7.75 -11.01
N THR A 205 -4.69 -7.24 -12.11
CA THR A 205 -6.11 -6.94 -12.25
C THR A 205 -6.61 -7.65 -13.51
N GLY A 206 -7.78 -8.28 -13.45
CA GLY A 206 -8.31 -9.13 -14.51
C GLY A 206 -9.66 -9.73 -14.14
N ASP A 207 -10.29 -10.54 -14.98
CA ASP A 207 -11.53 -11.22 -14.60
C ASP A 207 -11.19 -12.51 -13.82
N PRO A 208 -11.64 -12.70 -12.56
CA PRO A 208 -12.62 -11.90 -11.79
C PRO A 208 -12.00 -10.92 -10.75
N MET A 209 -10.70 -10.67 -10.80
CA MET A 209 -9.95 -9.79 -9.88
C MET A 209 -10.00 -8.28 -10.23
N GLY A 210 -10.79 -7.50 -9.50
CA GLY A 210 -10.82 -6.03 -9.64
C GLY A 210 -9.54 -5.32 -9.16
N ASP A 211 -9.43 -4.01 -9.46
CA ASP A 211 -8.31 -3.17 -9.03
C ASP A 211 -8.30 -3.01 -7.50
N TYR A 212 -7.44 -3.75 -6.82
CA TYR A 212 -7.25 -3.59 -5.37
C TYR A 212 -6.42 -2.34 -5.06
N THR A 213 -6.92 -1.48 -4.17
CA THR A 213 -6.31 -0.19 -3.81
C THR A 213 -5.86 -0.10 -2.35
N GLY A 214 -6.21 -1.09 -1.53
CA GLY A 214 -5.92 -1.10 -0.09
C GLY A 214 -4.50 -1.53 0.28
N TYR A 215 -3.49 -1.24 -0.56
CA TYR A 215 -2.10 -1.64 -0.29
C TYR A 215 -1.42 -0.68 0.68
N ARG A 216 -0.76 -1.23 1.69
CA ARG A 216 0.04 -0.47 2.65
C ARG A 216 1.38 -1.12 2.89
N ILE A 217 2.39 -0.31 3.12
CA ILE A 217 3.70 -0.72 3.64
C ILE A 217 3.82 -0.20 5.06
N GLY A 218 4.44 -0.98 5.94
CA GLY A 218 4.75 -0.51 7.28
C GLY A 218 6.06 -1.07 7.83
N PHE A 219 6.62 -0.39 8.82
CA PHE A 219 7.87 -0.78 9.46
C PHE A 219 7.91 -0.35 10.93
N GLY A 220 8.86 -0.90 11.69
CA GLY A 220 9.04 -0.53 13.10
C GLY A 220 8.03 -1.17 14.04
N THR A 221 8.20 -0.86 15.33
CA THR A 221 7.31 -1.28 16.41
C THR A 221 6.90 -0.12 17.32
N GLN A 222 7.23 1.12 16.93
CA GLN A 222 6.87 2.31 17.71
C GLN A 222 5.35 2.42 17.84
N ARG A 223 4.87 2.94 18.96
CA ARG A 223 3.46 3.29 19.10
C ARG A 223 3.33 4.81 19.11
N ALA A 224 2.22 5.29 18.55
CA ALA A 224 1.85 6.68 18.62
C ALA A 224 1.87 7.20 20.07
N PRO A 225 2.10 8.51 20.27
CA PRO A 225 2.04 9.13 21.59
C PRO A 225 0.77 8.80 22.37
N GLU A 226 0.90 8.53 23.67
CA GLU A 226 -0.21 8.11 24.54
C GLU A 226 -1.30 9.17 24.71
N ASP A 227 -1.01 10.43 24.36
CA ASP A 227 -1.97 11.54 24.37
C ASP A 227 -2.82 11.65 23.10
N LEU A 228 -2.54 10.85 22.07
CA LEU A 228 -3.38 10.70 20.87
C LEU A 228 -4.44 9.58 21.08
N GLU A 229 -5.18 9.25 20.02
CA GLU A 229 -6.22 8.23 20.05
C GLU A 229 -5.66 6.89 20.61
N PRO A 230 -6.38 6.23 21.54
CA PRO A 230 -5.86 5.05 22.19
C PRO A 230 -5.87 3.86 21.23
N HIS A 231 -4.69 3.49 20.72
CA HIS A 231 -4.54 2.28 19.93
C HIS A 231 -4.33 1.04 20.79
N ARG A 232 -5.02 -0.05 20.44
CA ARG A 232 -4.91 -1.33 21.14
C ARG A 232 -4.04 -2.31 20.37
N TRP A 233 -4.03 -2.23 19.05
CA TRP A 233 -3.38 -3.21 18.19
C TRP A 233 -2.38 -2.62 17.18
N SER A 234 -2.40 -1.31 16.91
CA SER A 234 -1.43 -0.66 16.03
C SER A 234 -0.07 -0.48 16.69
N SER A 235 0.94 -0.62 15.84
CA SER A 235 2.33 -0.28 16.11
C SER A 235 3.08 -0.27 14.78
N GLY A 236 4.14 0.52 14.71
CA GLY A 236 4.93 0.76 13.52
C GLY A 236 4.33 1.87 12.68
N PHE A 237 5.19 2.45 11.87
CA PHE A 237 4.83 3.46 10.88
C PHE A 237 4.18 2.77 9.68
N LYS A 238 3.10 3.35 9.15
CA LYS A 238 2.36 2.81 8.01
C LYS A 238 2.10 3.91 6.98
N ALA A 239 2.17 3.56 5.70
CA ALA A 239 1.81 4.43 4.59
C ALA A 239 1.07 3.66 3.49
N PRO A 240 0.05 4.25 2.86
CA PRO A 240 -0.58 3.69 1.67
C PRO A 240 0.32 3.82 0.44
N PHE A 241 0.14 2.92 -0.52
CA PHE A 241 0.74 3.06 -1.84
C PHE A 241 -0.14 2.42 -2.92
N GLN A 242 -0.01 2.87 -4.17
CA GLN A 242 -0.74 2.31 -5.28
C GLN A 242 0.20 1.52 -6.19
N ALA A 243 -0.08 0.23 -6.37
CA ALA A 243 0.56 -0.58 -7.40
C ALA A 243 -0.24 -0.47 -8.71
N GLY A 244 0.46 -0.47 -9.84
CA GLY A 244 -0.13 -0.58 -11.18
C GLY A 244 -0.01 -1.98 -11.76
N MET A 245 -0.67 -2.23 -12.89
CA MET A 245 -0.63 -3.53 -13.60
C MET A 245 0.73 -3.83 -14.24
N VAL A 246 1.53 -2.79 -14.47
CA VAL A 246 2.87 -2.88 -15.04
C VAL A 246 3.87 -2.79 -13.90
N LEU A 247 4.95 -3.56 -13.97
CA LEU A 247 6.04 -3.48 -13.00
C LEU A 247 6.63 -2.08 -13.02
N THR A 248 6.47 -1.37 -11.91
CA THR A 248 6.92 0.01 -11.73
C THR A 248 7.53 0.21 -10.35
N ASP A 249 8.38 1.22 -10.25
CA ASP A 249 8.92 1.69 -9.00
C ASP A 249 7.97 2.72 -8.40
N VAL A 250 7.41 2.41 -7.23
CA VAL A 250 6.52 3.29 -6.47
C VAL A 250 7.33 3.93 -5.35
N GLU A 251 7.54 5.24 -5.43
CA GLU A 251 8.21 6.03 -4.40
C GLU A 251 7.24 6.40 -3.28
N ILE A 252 7.65 6.16 -2.04
CA ILE A 252 6.87 6.42 -0.83
C ILE A 252 7.76 7.24 0.13
N PRO A 253 7.64 8.57 0.13
CA PRO A 253 8.42 9.44 1.02
C PRO A 253 8.21 9.07 2.48
N PHE A 254 9.26 9.17 3.31
CA PHE A 254 9.11 8.91 4.75
C PHE A 254 8.15 9.88 5.45
N THR A 255 7.90 11.05 4.86
CA THR A 255 6.88 12.01 5.32
C THR A 255 5.44 11.56 5.04
N ALA A 256 5.23 10.51 4.24
CA ALA A 256 3.92 9.91 4.01
C ALA A 256 3.54 8.85 5.06
N PHE A 257 4.47 8.50 5.95
CA PHE A 257 4.25 7.53 7.02
C PHE A 257 3.76 8.21 8.30
N SER A 258 2.94 7.47 9.05
CA SER A 258 2.56 7.81 10.42
C SER A 258 2.53 6.56 11.28
N ASP A 259 2.89 6.65 12.56
CA ASP A 259 2.64 5.60 13.56
C ASP A 259 1.27 5.71 14.24
N ASP A 260 0.50 6.76 13.91
CA ASP A 260 -0.88 6.97 14.32
C ASP A 260 -1.85 6.64 13.17
N TRP A 261 -2.40 5.43 13.22
CA TRP A 261 -3.35 4.90 12.25
C TRP A 261 -4.43 4.06 12.94
N ASP A 262 -5.63 4.06 12.37
CA ASP A 262 -6.81 3.40 12.91
C ASP A 262 -6.67 1.88 12.85
N ASP A 263 -6.83 1.22 14.00
CA ASP A 263 -6.67 -0.22 14.19
C ASP A 263 -7.56 -1.06 13.27
N ALA A 264 -8.69 -0.50 12.81
CA ALA A 264 -9.69 -1.20 12.03
C ALA A 264 -9.51 -1.05 10.52
N THR A 265 -9.17 0.14 10.07
CA THR A 265 -9.16 0.52 8.66
C THR A 265 -7.75 0.62 8.09
N GLY A 266 -6.74 0.83 8.95
CA GLY A 266 -5.38 1.13 8.55
C GLY A 266 -5.21 2.55 7.99
N GLU A 267 -6.22 3.42 8.10
CA GLU A 267 -6.14 4.83 7.71
C GLU A 267 -5.31 5.63 8.71
N ILE A 268 -4.56 6.60 8.21
CA ILE A 268 -3.78 7.51 9.05
C ILE A 268 -4.76 8.46 9.77
N ILE A 269 -4.69 8.52 11.11
CA ILE A 269 -5.53 9.42 11.91
C ILE A 269 -4.86 10.79 12.01
N VAL A 270 -3.61 10.82 12.51
CA VAL A 270 -2.77 12.01 12.51
C VAL A 270 -1.65 11.83 11.51
N SER A 271 -1.54 12.75 10.56
CA SER A 271 -0.48 12.70 9.57
C SER A 271 0.83 13.26 10.14
N CYS A 272 1.96 12.80 9.58
CA CYS A 272 3.26 13.38 9.87
C CYS A 272 3.32 14.89 9.56
N ALA A 273 2.53 15.39 8.61
CA ALA A 273 2.46 16.82 8.33
C ALA A 273 1.78 17.63 9.45
N ASP A 274 0.84 17.01 10.17
CA ASP A 274 0.06 17.65 11.24
C ASP A 274 0.76 17.57 12.60
N ASP A 275 1.42 16.43 12.91
CA ASP A 275 2.23 16.27 14.11
C ASP A 275 3.56 15.57 13.79
N GLN A 276 4.67 16.24 14.08
CA GLN A 276 6.00 15.69 13.83
C GLN A 276 6.35 14.50 14.74
N ARG A 277 5.63 14.29 15.84
CA ARG A 277 5.85 13.17 16.77
C ARG A 277 5.48 11.82 16.18
N VAL A 278 4.59 11.80 15.18
CA VAL A 278 4.15 10.56 14.51
C VAL A 278 4.94 10.25 13.24
N CYS A 279 5.90 11.11 12.88
CA CYS A 279 6.80 10.89 11.75
C CYS A 279 7.90 9.86 12.09
N PRO A 280 8.42 9.13 11.09
CA PRO A 280 9.66 8.39 11.25
C PRO A 280 10.83 9.29 11.68
N HIS A 281 11.56 8.88 12.71
CA HIS A 281 12.79 9.54 13.13
C HIS A 281 14.03 8.74 12.73
N ALA A 282 15.21 9.39 12.78
CA ALA A 282 16.48 8.75 12.42
C ALA A 282 16.74 7.44 13.19
N SER A 283 16.37 7.36 14.47
CA SER A 283 16.48 6.13 15.27
C SER A 283 15.62 4.98 14.76
N ASN A 284 14.45 5.28 14.18
CA ASN A 284 13.57 4.26 13.59
C ASN A 284 14.11 3.77 12.24
N LEU A 285 14.85 4.62 11.52
CA LEU A 285 15.41 4.34 10.21
C LEU A 285 16.81 3.70 10.27
N GLN A 286 17.49 3.77 11.41
CA GLN A 286 18.77 3.09 11.67
C GLN A 286 18.62 1.56 11.73
N ASP A 287 17.49 1.07 12.25
CA ASP A 287 17.08 -0.32 12.15
C ASP A 287 15.55 -0.37 12.19
N LEU A 288 14.95 -0.84 11.11
CA LEU A 288 13.50 -0.89 10.96
C LEU A 288 12.87 -1.90 11.92
N GLN A 289 13.62 -2.90 12.43
CA GLN A 289 13.17 -4.01 13.28
C GLN A 289 12.14 -4.96 12.62
N LYS A 290 11.19 -4.41 11.88
CA LYS A 290 10.12 -5.07 11.15
C LYS A 290 9.87 -4.34 9.84
N LEU A 291 9.52 -5.11 8.82
CA LEU A 291 8.99 -4.62 7.55
C LEU A 291 7.74 -5.43 7.22
N SER A 292 6.69 -4.77 6.77
CA SER A 292 5.39 -5.39 6.54
C SER A 292 4.71 -4.84 5.30
N ILE A 293 3.98 -5.72 4.61
CA ILE A 293 3.14 -5.39 3.46
C ILE A 293 1.74 -5.90 3.74
N TRP A 294 0.76 -5.06 3.47
CA TRP A 294 -0.64 -5.28 3.83
C TRP A 294 -1.53 -5.13 2.60
N GLY A 295 -2.55 -5.97 2.52
CA GLY A 295 -3.83 -5.61 1.92
C GLY A 295 -4.82 -5.37 3.04
N GLU A 296 -5.31 -4.15 3.20
CA GLU A 296 -6.18 -3.74 4.31
C GLU A 296 -7.17 -2.65 3.87
N GLY A 297 -8.24 -2.39 4.63
CA GLY A 297 -9.08 -1.19 4.51
C GLY A 297 -9.98 -1.11 3.27
N VAL A 298 -9.89 -2.08 2.34
CA VAL A 298 -10.78 -2.20 1.18
C VAL A 298 -11.14 -3.68 0.98
N GLU A 299 -12.43 -4.00 0.83
CA GLU A 299 -12.82 -5.37 0.45
C GLU A 299 -12.37 -5.67 -0.99
N GLY A 300 -11.74 -6.82 -1.21
CA GLY A 300 -11.35 -7.21 -2.54
C GLY A 300 -10.38 -8.39 -2.57
N ASN A 301 -10.10 -8.87 -3.77
CA ASN A 301 -9.07 -9.86 -3.99
C ASN A 301 -7.72 -9.16 -4.12
N VAL A 302 -6.71 -9.70 -3.46
CA VAL A 302 -5.36 -9.13 -3.41
C VAL A 302 -4.44 -10.01 -4.25
N HIS A 303 -3.69 -9.39 -5.15
CA HIS A 303 -2.56 -10.02 -5.84
C HIS A 303 -1.47 -8.98 -6.07
N LEU A 304 -0.42 -9.01 -5.26
CA LEU A 304 0.71 -8.10 -5.34
C LEU A 304 2.01 -8.87 -5.52
N GLU A 305 2.70 -8.61 -6.62
CA GLU A 305 4.05 -9.09 -6.89
C GLU A 305 5.05 -7.99 -6.54
N ILE A 306 5.99 -8.30 -5.65
CA ILE A 306 7.00 -7.38 -5.13
C ILE A 306 8.37 -7.93 -5.53
N HIS A 307 9.11 -7.15 -6.29
CA HIS A 307 10.44 -7.52 -6.76
C HIS A 307 11.54 -7.04 -5.82
N SER A 308 11.41 -5.83 -5.28
CA SER A 308 12.35 -5.30 -4.29
C SER A 308 11.77 -4.12 -3.52
N ILE A 309 12.32 -3.90 -2.33
CA ILE A 309 12.11 -2.71 -1.52
C ILE A 309 13.48 -2.08 -1.29
N LYS A 310 13.62 -0.82 -1.65
CA LYS A 310 14.86 -0.04 -1.53
C LYS A 310 14.59 1.25 -0.77
N ALA A 311 15.62 1.85 -0.22
CA ALA A 311 15.61 3.23 0.23
C ALA A 311 16.46 4.08 -0.73
N ILE A 312 16.02 5.29 -1.03
CA ILE A 312 16.66 6.18 -2.01
C ILE A 312 17.02 7.56 -1.42
N ASN A 313 17.77 8.34 -2.19
CA ASN A 313 18.27 9.67 -1.84
C ASN A 313 19.14 9.65 -0.56
N CYS A 314 19.86 8.57 -0.34
CA CYS A 314 20.63 8.35 0.89
C CYS A 314 21.97 9.11 0.92
N ALA A 315 22.43 9.62 -0.22
CA ALA A 315 23.67 10.38 -0.34
C ALA A 315 23.49 11.89 -0.07
N GLY A 316 22.24 12.37 -0.05
CA GLY A 316 21.89 13.77 0.20
C GLY A 316 21.68 14.04 1.68
N GLY A 317 22.76 14.27 2.42
CA GLY A 317 22.71 14.62 3.83
C GLY A 317 21.69 15.74 4.13
N ALA A 318 20.86 15.49 5.15
CA ALA A 318 19.86 16.39 5.71
C ALA A 318 18.88 16.98 4.68
N HIS A 319 17.71 16.35 4.56
CA HIS A 319 16.51 17.08 4.20
C HIS A 319 16.37 18.23 5.18
N THR A 320 16.68 19.44 4.72
CA THR A 320 16.37 20.67 5.44
C THR A 320 14.88 20.64 5.74
N ALA A 321 14.53 20.32 6.99
CA ALA A 321 13.27 20.73 7.57
C ALA A 321 13.10 22.20 7.20
N ALA A 322 12.03 22.51 6.48
CA ALA A 322 11.71 23.86 6.07
C ALA A 322 11.56 24.71 7.34
N THR A 323 12.65 25.35 7.75
CA THR A 323 12.62 26.41 8.76
C THR A 323 12.03 27.62 8.08
N GLY A 324 10.71 27.70 8.10
CA GLY A 324 10.01 28.96 7.91
C GLY A 324 10.59 29.96 8.91
N SER A 325 11.36 30.91 8.40
CA SER A 325 11.90 32.02 9.18
C SER A 325 10.74 32.91 9.61
N TRP A 326 10.19 32.63 10.79
CA TRP A 326 9.31 33.56 11.49
C TRP A 326 10.19 34.58 12.21
N SER A 327 10.42 35.72 11.55
CA SER A 327 10.99 36.89 12.23
C SER A 327 9.94 37.48 13.17
N HIS A 328 10.16 37.31 14.47
CA HIS A 328 9.45 38.05 15.50
C HIS A 328 9.87 39.52 15.43
N ALA A 329 8.99 40.38 14.92
CA ALA A 329 9.09 41.81 15.18
C ALA A 329 8.59 42.07 16.61
N ALA A 330 9.53 42.46 17.48
CA ALA A 330 9.27 42.84 18.86
C ALA A 330 8.39 44.11 18.90
N ALA A 331 7.19 44.00 19.46
CA ALA A 331 6.39 45.14 19.88
C ALA A 331 6.89 45.61 21.26
N THR A 332 7.48 46.79 21.30
CA THR A 332 7.81 47.51 22.53
C THR A 332 6.53 48.17 23.06
N ALA A 333 6.21 47.87 24.31
CA ALA A 333 5.20 48.58 25.06
C ALA A 333 5.70 49.99 25.40
N ALA A 334 4.87 50.99 25.14
CA ALA A 334 4.96 52.32 25.75
C ALA A 334 3.58 52.67 26.32
N SER A 335 3.60 52.99 27.61
CA SER A 335 2.52 53.48 28.46
C SER A 335 2.21 54.96 28.20
N ASP A 336 1.21 55.46 28.94
CA ASP A 336 0.74 56.85 29.11
C ASP A 336 -0.34 57.31 28.13
N GLU A 337 -1.39 58.02 28.53
CA GLU A 337 -1.96 58.40 29.83
C GLU A 337 -3.41 58.84 29.54
N SER A 338 -4.23 58.89 30.58
CA SER A 338 -5.62 59.37 30.62
C SER A 338 -5.80 60.88 30.41
N GLU A 339 -7.07 61.30 30.33
CA GLU A 339 -7.65 62.67 30.37
C GLU A 339 -8.05 63.23 29.00
N ASP A 340 -9.12 63.99 28.78
CA ASP A 340 -10.30 64.47 29.53
C ASP A 340 -11.12 65.29 28.50
N GLY A 341 -12.43 65.47 28.72
CA GLY A 341 -13.28 66.45 28.05
C GLY A 341 -13.72 66.05 26.63
N GLY A 342 -15.00 66.00 26.29
CA GLY A 342 -16.02 66.99 26.57
C GLY A 342 -16.69 67.32 25.23
N GLU A 343 -17.92 66.85 25.07
CA GLU A 343 -18.94 67.39 24.15
C GLU A 343 -19.04 68.93 24.36
N PRO A 344 -19.41 69.79 23.38
CA PRO A 344 -20.68 69.59 22.67
C PRO A 344 -20.87 70.24 21.27
N ASP A 345 -22.10 70.03 20.75
CA ASP A 345 -22.86 70.85 19.79
C ASP A 345 -22.33 70.90 18.34
N ASP A 346 -23.11 70.97 17.26
CA ASP A 346 -24.56 71.04 17.00
C ASP A 346 -24.75 70.85 15.47
N ASP A 347 -26.03 70.70 15.07
CA ASP A 347 -26.66 70.71 13.73
C ASP A 347 -26.94 69.38 12.99
#